data_AF-A0A5N6SFJ0-F1
#
_entry.id   AF-A0A5N6SFJ0-F1
#
_cell.length_a   1.000
_cell.length_b   1.000
_cell.length_c   1.000
_cell.angle_alpha   90.00
_cell.angle_beta   90.00
_cell.angle_gamma   90.00
#
_symmetry.space_group_name_H-M   'P 1'
#
loop_
_entity.id
_entity.type
_entity.pdbx_description
1 polymer ?
#
loop_
_entity_poly.entity_id
_entity_poly.type
_entity_poly.pdbx_seq_one_letter_code
_entity_poly.pdbx_strand_id
1 'polypeptide(L)'
;MVQAFIVEVEKRTRMRPRLLRPEDLRLVPDATSQTGYALYCTRNSSELASPYSSSSGSQEEEETLEMTHQVGLQMTDFSALSPEIVRHLALPETNDARTRLLVHDKRILGIIHQELDGLVTKHRVLTEAQANLLRRRVVPTIIPGSPEAKQFLDLYRGQGIKFGDEIRETAEWEEILKGLQTPALSSDATTYVIQPIIKQAEEDLFLDEEAGVQRCQRVGTYYSMNGSFVGFGAWRAIVASKRVCNMATGKAWKMGSVLVSNE
;
A
#
# COMPACT_ATOMS: atom_id res chain seq x y z
N MET A 1 -13.79 6.00 0.90
CA MET A 1 -12.91 5.11 1.70
C MET A 1 -12.45 5.80 2.98
N VAL A 2 -11.78 6.96 2.88
CA VAL A 2 -11.28 7.75 4.04
C VAL A 2 -12.34 7.98 5.13
N GLN A 3 -13.56 8.42 4.78
CA GLN A 3 -14.61 8.68 5.77
C GLN A 3 -14.97 7.46 6.63
N ALA A 4 -15.00 6.26 6.02
CA ALA A 4 -15.28 5.02 6.76
C ALA A 4 -14.12 4.62 7.69
N PHE A 5 -12.88 4.97 7.32
CA PHE A 5 -11.71 4.80 8.18
C PHE A 5 -11.76 5.76 9.38
N ILE A 6 -12.08 7.04 9.17
CA ILE A 6 -12.23 8.03 10.25
C ILE A 6 -13.24 7.55 11.30
N VAL A 7 -14.44 7.15 10.85
CA VAL A 7 -15.51 6.65 11.73
C VAL A 7 -15.09 5.38 12.49
N GLU A 8 -14.38 4.46 11.84
CA GLU A 8 -13.97 3.19 12.47
C GLU A 8 -12.81 3.39 13.47
N VAL A 9 -11.87 4.29 13.18
CA VAL A 9 -10.82 4.67 14.14
C VAL A 9 -11.43 5.38 15.33
N GLU A 10 -12.31 6.35 15.12
CA GLU A 10 -13.01 7.09 16.18
C GLU A 10 -13.77 6.14 17.13
N LYS A 11 -14.49 5.15 16.59
CA LYS A 11 -15.16 4.11 17.40
C LYS A 11 -14.20 3.28 18.25
N ARG A 12 -13.01 2.96 17.74
CA ARG A 12 -12.04 2.05 18.40
C ARG A 12 -11.11 2.76 19.39
N THR A 13 -10.67 3.97 19.06
CA THR A 13 -9.65 4.71 19.83
C THR A 13 -10.23 5.87 20.62
N ARG A 14 -11.49 6.28 20.34
CA ARG A 14 -12.09 7.55 20.79
C ARG A 14 -11.35 8.80 20.31
N MET A 15 -10.38 8.66 19.40
CA MET A 15 -9.68 9.75 18.73
C MET A 15 -10.19 9.85 17.29
N ARG A 16 -10.63 11.03 16.87
CA ARG A 16 -11.13 11.27 15.50
C ARG A 16 -10.00 11.81 14.61
N PRO A 17 -9.53 11.06 13.59
CA PRO A 17 -8.50 11.58 12.69
C PRO A 17 -9.02 12.77 11.86
N ARG A 18 -8.27 13.87 11.79
CA ARG A 18 -8.53 14.99 10.88
C ARG A 18 -7.94 14.70 9.50
N LEU A 19 -8.68 15.04 8.45
CA LEU A 19 -8.15 15.08 7.09
C LEU A 19 -7.46 16.44 6.90
N LEU A 20 -6.15 16.42 6.71
CA LEU A 20 -5.34 17.60 6.41
C LEU A 20 -5.05 17.66 4.91
N ARG A 21 -4.87 18.87 4.40
CA ARG A 21 -4.34 19.11 3.06
C ARG A 21 -2.82 19.35 3.11
N PRO A 22 -2.09 19.15 2.00
CA PRO A 22 -0.67 19.49 1.93
C PRO A 22 -0.38 20.95 2.29
N GLU A 23 -1.24 21.89 1.89
CA GLU A 23 -1.11 23.32 2.21
C GLU A 23 -1.31 23.67 3.69
N ASP A 24 -1.89 22.77 4.50
CA ASP A 24 -2.10 22.96 5.93
C ASP A 24 -0.85 22.60 6.76
N LEU A 25 0.17 21.98 6.16
CA LEU A 25 1.35 21.51 6.89
C LEU A 25 2.44 22.59 7.00
N ARG A 26 3.11 22.62 8.16
CA ARG A 26 4.24 23.51 8.47
C ARG A 26 5.35 22.71 9.16
N LEU A 27 6.61 22.95 8.79
CA LEU A 27 7.75 22.51 9.60
C LEU A 27 8.21 23.68 10.47
N VAL A 28 8.24 23.45 11.78
CA VAL A 28 8.71 24.43 12.77
C VAL A 28 10.04 23.91 13.34
N PRO A 29 11.09 24.74 13.48
CA PRO A 29 12.34 24.32 14.09
C PRO A 29 12.14 23.77 15.51
N ASP A 30 12.69 22.59 15.78
CA ASP A 30 12.63 21.92 17.07
C ASP A 30 13.99 21.27 17.37
N ALA A 31 14.72 21.86 18.31
CA ALA A 31 16.03 21.37 18.74
C ALA A 31 15.99 20.03 19.50
N THR A 32 14.80 19.57 19.91
CA THR A 32 14.61 18.27 20.57
C THR A 32 14.29 17.14 19.59
N SER A 33 13.87 17.48 18.37
CA SER A 33 13.60 16.53 17.28
C SER A 33 14.89 16.03 16.64
N GLN A 34 14.94 14.71 16.34
CA GLN A 34 16.04 14.08 15.60
C GLN A 34 16.27 14.72 14.22
N THR A 35 15.25 15.36 13.64
CA THR A 35 15.34 16.01 12.32
C THR A 35 15.68 17.50 12.40
N GLY A 36 15.73 18.09 13.60
CA GLY A 36 15.81 19.54 13.82
C GLY A 36 14.49 20.29 13.60
N TYR A 37 13.41 19.59 13.25
CA TYR A 37 12.07 20.16 13.00
C TYR A 37 10.98 19.28 13.60
N ALA A 38 9.86 19.90 13.96
CA ALA A 38 8.60 19.23 14.28
C ALA A 38 7.54 19.60 13.23
N LEU A 39 6.66 18.65 12.92
CA LEU A 39 5.56 18.85 11.99
C LEU A 39 4.35 19.43 12.72
N TYR A 40 3.82 20.51 12.18
CA TYR A 40 2.59 21.16 12.63
C TYR A 40 1.57 21.19 11.50
N CYS A 41 0.32 21.33 11.87
CA CYS A 41 -0.78 21.60 10.96
C CYS A 41 -1.50 22.89 11.38
N THR A 42 -2.03 23.62 10.42
CA THR A 42 -2.77 24.85 10.64
C THR A 42 -4.18 24.53 11.12
N ARG A 43 -4.70 25.36 12.02
CA ARG A 43 -6.03 25.21 12.60
C ARG A 43 -6.83 26.48 12.38
N ASN A 44 -7.88 26.38 11.57
CA ASN A 44 -8.80 27.47 11.35
C ASN A 44 -9.58 27.76 12.64
N SER A 45 -9.62 29.04 13.03
CA SER A 45 -10.38 29.55 14.20
C SER A 45 -11.86 29.15 14.18
N SER A 46 -12.43 28.98 12.98
CA SER A 46 -13.78 28.44 12.75
C SER A 46 -14.02 27.03 13.35
N GLU A 47 -13.00 26.17 13.44
CA GLU A 47 -13.13 24.84 14.08
C GLU A 47 -13.05 24.89 15.62
N LEU A 48 -12.63 26.03 16.19
CA LEU A 48 -12.57 26.28 17.64
C LEU A 48 -13.84 26.95 18.19
N ALA A 49 -14.74 27.39 17.30
CA ALA A 49 -15.99 28.04 17.68
C ALA A 49 -16.96 27.04 18.34
N SER A 50 -16.93 27.02 19.68
CA SER A 50 -18.07 26.57 20.47
C SER A 50 -19.33 27.33 20.03
N PRO A 51 -20.50 26.69 19.90
CA PRO A 51 -21.75 27.35 19.49
C PRO A 51 -22.26 28.43 20.49
N TYR A 52 -21.51 28.72 21.55
CA TYR A 52 -21.80 29.72 22.58
C TYR A 52 -20.85 30.93 22.58
N SER A 53 -19.90 31.01 21.64
CA SER A 53 -18.86 32.05 21.61
C SER A 53 -19.15 33.14 20.57
N SER A 54 -20.17 33.98 20.83
CA SER A 54 -20.42 35.18 20.03
C SER A 54 -19.55 36.36 20.49
N SER A 55 -18.35 36.51 19.90
CA SER A 55 -17.52 37.70 20.06
C SER A 55 -17.21 38.32 18.70
N SER A 56 -17.95 39.37 18.36
CA SER A 56 -17.67 40.22 17.20
C SER A 56 -16.43 41.07 17.45
N GLY A 57 -15.33 40.75 16.77
CA GLY A 57 -14.11 41.56 16.77
C GLY A 57 -13.25 41.19 15.56
N SER A 58 -12.73 42.19 14.87
CA SER A 58 -11.74 42.01 13.79
C SER A 58 -10.40 41.59 14.40
N GLN A 59 -10.25 40.32 14.72
CA GLN A 59 -8.94 39.72 14.97
C GLN A 59 -8.33 39.35 13.62
N GLU A 60 -7.06 39.74 13.43
CA GLU A 60 -6.21 39.14 12.41
C GLU A 60 -6.22 37.62 12.63
N GLU A 61 -6.37 36.84 11.55
CA GLU A 61 -6.50 35.38 11.65
C GLU A 61 -5.14 34.78 12.07
N GLU A 62 -4.91 34.71 13.39
CA GLU A 62 -3.71 34.13 13.98
C GLU A 62 -3.71 32.61 13.71
N GLU A 63 -2.99 32.21 12.65
CA GLU A 63 -2.88 30.83 12.15
C GLU A 63 -2.40 29.91 13.29
N THR A 64 -3.35 29.28 13.98
CA THR A 64 -3.05 28.54 15.21
C THR A 64 -2.44 27.20 14.83
N LEU A 65 -1.20 26.94 15.24
CA LEU A 65 -0.47 25.71 14.87
C LEU A 65 -0.68 24.58 15.87
N GLU A 66 -1.03 23.39 15.39
CA GLU A 66 -1.25 22.18 16.17
C GLU A 66 -0.22 21.10 15.79
N MET A 67 0.50 20.56 16.78
CA MET A 67 1.56 19.58 16.55
C MET A 67 0.98 18.28 15.97
N THR A 68 1.57 17.78 14.88
CA THR A 68 1.10 16.60 14.17
C THR A 68 1.92 15.38 14.57
N HIS A 69 1.36 14.52 15.41
CA HIS A 69 2.04 13.34 15.94
C HIS A 69 2.06 12.12 15.00
N GLN A 70 1.13 12.03 14.05
CA GLN A 70 1.04 10.93 13.09
C GLN A 70 0.37 11.37 11.80
N VAL A 71 0.87 10.91 10.65
CA VAL A 71 0.31 11.21 9.32
C VAL A 71 0.04 9.92 8.56
N GLY A 72 -1.10 9.87 7.84
CA GLY A 72 -1.43 8.80 6.90
C GLY A 72 -1.56 9.35 5.49
N LEU A 73 -0.47 9.33 4.72
CA LEU A 73 -0.44 9.82 3.32
C LEU A 73 -1.08 8.82 2.34
N GLN A 74 -1.66 9.30 1.24
CA GLN A 74 -1.93 8.53 0.02
C GLN A 74 -0.81 8.73 -1.02
N MET A 75 -0.76 7.87 -2.05
CA MET A 75 0.30 7.90 -3.08
C MET A 75 0.31 9.21 -3.88
N THR A 76 -0.86 9.79 -4.12
CA THR A 76 -1.06 11.07 -4.81
C THR A 76 -0.54 12.28 -4.04
N ASP A 77 -0.37 12.14 -2.73
CA ASP A 77 -0.16 13.27 -1.84
C ASP A 77 1.33 13.67 -1.82
N PHE A 78 2.24 12.71 -2.10
CA PHE A 78 3.68 12.97 -2.19
C PHE A 78 4.06 14.01 -3.24
N SER A 79 3.36 14.08 -4.38
CA SER A 79 3.61 15.09 -5.42
C SER A 79 3.10 16.49 -5.06
N ALA A 80 2.27 16.62 -4.03
CA ALA A 80 1.72 17.89 -3.56
C ALA A 80 2.43 18.44 -2.31
N LEU A 81 3.29 17.65 -1.66
CA LEU A 81 4.07 18.04 -0.50
C LEU A 81 5.40 18.70 -0.92
N SER A 82 5.89 19.64 -0.10
CA SER A 82 7.22 20.22 -0.33
C SER A 82 8.34 19.18 -0.10
N PRO A 83 9.50 19.30 -0.76
CA PRO A 83 10.63 18.38 -0.56
C PRO A 83 11.08 18.26 0.90
N GLU A 84 10.95 19.33 1.68
CA GLU A 84 11.30 19.40 3.10
C GLU A 84 10.34 18.57 3.95
N ILE A 85 9.02 18.72 3.70
CA ILE A 85 7.99 17.92 4.38
C ILE A 85 8.10 16.44 3.99
N VAL A 86 8.37 16.13 2.72
CA VAL A 86 8.60 14.74 2.27
C VAL A 86 9.83 14.14 2.96
N ARG A 87 10.94 14.89 3.09
CA ARG A 87 12.14 14.44 3.83
C ARG A 87 11.83 14.21 5.30
N HIS A 88 11.12 15.13 5.95
CA HIS A 88 10.72 14.97 7.35
C HIS A 88 9.83 13.74 7.53
N LEU A 89 8.81 13.54 6.69
CA LEU A 89 7.89 12.38 6.74
C LEU A 89 8.53 11.03 6.32
N ALA A 90 9.74 11.04 5.76
CA ALA A 90 10.48 9.82 5.44
C ALA A 90 11.32 9.27 6.61
N LEU A 91 11.41 10.00 7.73
CA LEU A 91 12.27 9.68 8.87
C LEU A 91 11.54 9.02 10.09
N PRO A 92 10.31 9.43 10.49
CA PRO A 92 9.56 8.78 11.55
C PRO A 92 9.34 7.29 11.32
N GLU A 93 9.44 6.48 12.38
CA GLU A 93 9.38 5.02 12.30
C GLU A 93 7.97 4.46 12.01
N THR A 94 6.92 5.27 12.17
CA THR A 94 5.52 4.85 12.08
C THR A 94 4.93 5.11 10.68
N ASN A 95 4.90 4.06 9.86
CA ASN A 95 4.27 4.04 8.53
C ASN A 95 4.93 5.02 7.53
N ASP A 96 6.26 4.99 7.50
CA ASP A 96 7.09 5.91 6.74
C ASP A 96 6.82 5.91 5.21
N ALA A 97 7.25 7.00 4.57
CA ALA A 97 7.15 7.15 3.12
C ALA A 97 7.80 5.97 2.34
N ARG A 98 8.87 5.39 2.89
CA ARG A 98 9.60 4.26 2.30
C ARG A 98 8.70 3.02 2.22
N THR A 99 8.02 2.67 3.30
CA THR A 99 7.07 1.55 3.39
C THR A 99 5.97 1.71 2.34
N ARG A 100 5.43 2.92 2.18
CA ARG A 100 4.38 3.16 1.19
C ARG A 100 4.89 3.05 -0.25
N LEU A 101 6.04 3.64 -0.57
CA LEU A 101 6.65 3.55 -1.90
C LEU A 101 7.06 2.10 -2.24
N LEU A 102 7.64 1.37 -1.28
CA LEU A 102 8.05 -0.03 -1.44
C LEU A 102 6.85 -0.97 -1.61
N VAL A 103 5.79 -0.83 -0.79
CA VAL A 103 4.61 -1.73 -0.84
C VAL A 103 3.79 -1.55 -2.13
N HIS A 104 3.81 -0.37 -2.74
CA HIS A 104 3.11 -0.13 -4.01
C HIS A 104 3.93 -0.52 -5.25
N ASP A 105 5.26 -0.60 -5.16
CA ASP A 105 6.12 -1.02 -6.27
C ASP A 105 6.27 -2.55 -6.32
N LYS A 106 5.61 -3.20 -7.29
CA LYS A 106 5.68 -4.66 -7.47
C LYS A 106 7.09 -5.20 -7.70
N ARG A 107 8.05 -4.37 -8.14
CA ARG A 107 9.46 -4.78 -8.32
C ARG A 107 10.11 -5.16 -6.98
N ILE A 108 9.62 -4.64 -5.85
CA ILE A 108 10.17 -4.99 -4.53
C ILE A 108 10.14 -6.50 -4.27
N LEU A 109 9.15 -7.22 -4.82
CA LEU A 109 9.01 -8.66 -4.64
C LEU A 109 10.16 -9.43 -5.32
N GLY A 110 10.70 -8.92 -6.42
CA GLY A 110 11.88 -9.48 -7.08
C GLY A 110 13.19 -9.03 -6.44
N ILE A 111 13.28 -7.74 -6.07
CA ILE A 111 14.43 -7.18 -5.34
C ILE A 111 14.65 -7.94 -4.03
N ILE A 112 13.59 -8.24 -3.26
CA ILE A 112 13.67 -9.03 -2.04
C ILE A 112 14.38 -10.37 -2.31
N HIS A 113 13.98 -11.11 -3.35
CA HIS A 113 14.60 -12.40 -3.69
C HIS A 113 16.09 -12.27 -4.04
N GLN A 114 16.47 -11.23 -4.80
CA GLN A 114 17.86 -10.98 -5.19
C GLN A 114 18.74 -10.57 -4.00
N GLU A 115 18.20 -9.81 -3.05
CA GLU A 115 18.93 -9.30 -1.90
C GLU A 115 18.97 -10.28 -0.71
N LEU A 116 18.17 -11.37 -0.70
CA LEU A 116 18.05 -12.29 0.45
C LEU A 116 19.40 -12.74 1.03
N ASP A 117 20.32 -13.20 0.18
CA ASP A 117 21.61 -13.72 0.64
C ASP A 117 22.51 -12.59 1.20
N GLY A 118 22.39 -11.38 0.65
CA GLY A 118 23.02 -10.17 1.19
C GLY A 118 22.43 -9.76 2.54
N LEU A 119 21.11 -9.85 2.70
CA LEU A 119 20.39 -9.55 3.95
C LEU A 119 20.79 -10.51 5.08
N VAL A 120 21.13 -11.77 4.77
CA VAL A 120 21.69 -12.73 5.73
C VAL A 120 23.18 -12.51 5.97
N THR A 121 24.00 -12.55 4.93
CA THR A 121 25.47 -12.68 5.07
C THR A 121 26.18 -11.35 5.32
N LYS A 122 25.84 -10.32 4.52
CA LYS A 122 26.50 -9.01 4.49
C LYS A 122 25.90 -8.05 5.50
N HIS A 123 24.57 -7.96 5.53
CA HIS A 123 23.84 -7.01 6.37
C HIS A 123 23.41 -7.61 7.72
N ARG A 124 23.31 -8.95 7.82
CA ARG A 124 22.96 -9.68 9.06
C ARG A 124 21.63 -9.24 9.70
N VAL A 125 20.68 -8.78 8.87
CA VAL A 125 19.34 -8.35 9.29
C VAL A 125 18.32 -9.49 9.25
N LEU A 126 18.63 -10.57 8.53
CA LEU A 126 17.84 -11.80 8.50
C LEU A 126 18.66 -13.01 8.94
N THR A 127 18.01 -13.96 9.59
CA THR A 127 18.52 -15.33 9.74
C THR A 127 18.28 -16.13 8.47
N GLU A 128 19.08 -17.18 8.26
CA GLU A 128 18.88 -18.14 7.15
C GLU A 128 17.47 -18.76 7.14
N ALA A 129 16.90 -19.01 8.32
CA ALA A 129 15.53 -19.50 8.45
C ALA A 129 14.49 -18.49 7.94
N GLN A 130 14.63 -17.21 8.29
CA GLN A 130 13.75 -16.14 7.80
C GLN A 130 13.91 -15.92 6.29
N ALA A 131 15.14 -15.91 5.77
CA ALA A 131 15.38 -15.81 4.34
C ALA A 131 14.73 -16.96 3.56
N ASN A 132 14.83 -18.20 4.05
CA ASN A 132 14.16 -19.35 3.43
C ASN A 132 12.63 -19.31 3.53
N LEU A 133 12.06 -18.71 4.57
CA LEU A 133 10.62 -18.44 4.62
C LEU A 133 10.21 -17.42 3.55
N LEU A 134 10.93 -16.31 3.40
CA LEU A 134 10.67 -15.32 2.36
C LEU A 134 10.81 -15.93 0.95
N ARG A 135 11.91 -16.66 0.70
CA ARG A 135 12.18 -17.37 -0.56
C ARG A 135 11.05 -18.32 -1.00
N ARG A 136 10.31 -18.90 -0.05
CA ARG A 136 9.20 -19.83 -0.29
C ARG A 136 7.81 -19.20 -0.28
N ARG A 137 7.64 -18.01 0.31
CA ARG A 137 6.33 -17.37 0.56
C ARG A 137 6.13 -16.06 -0.20
N VAL A 138 7.19 -15.36 -0.58
CA VAL A 138 7.15 -14.24 -1.51
C VAL A 138 7.07 -14.80 -2.93
N VAL A 139 6.07 -14.38 -3.72
CA VAL A 139 5.89 -14.83 -5.10
C VAL A 139 7.14 -14.50 -5.93
N PRO A 140 7.77 -15.48 -6.61
CA PRO A 140 8.89 -15.23 -7.50
C PRO A 140 8.51 -14.18 -8.54
N THR A 141 9.33 -13.14 -8.69
CA THR A 141 9.01 -11.96 -9.50
C THR A 141 10.22 -11.57 -10.33
N ILE A 142 10.11 -11.67 -11.65
CA ILE A 142 11.13 -11.21 -12.58
C ILE A 142 10.93 -9.71 -12.82
N ILE A 143 12.01 -8.94 -12.68
CA ILE A 143 12.00 -7.48 -12.76
C ILE A 143 12.83 -6.99 -13.96
N PRO A 144 12.57 -5.80 -14.50
CA PRO A 144 13.31 -5.27 -15.64
C PRO A 144 14.82 -5.18 -15.38
N GLY A 145 15.63 -5.53 -16.38
CA GLY A 145 17.10 -5.50 -16.38
C GLY A 145 17.77 -6.64 -15.61
N SER A 146 17.01 -7.52 -14.95
CA SER A 146 17.57 -8.54 -14.06
C SER A 146 18.28 -9.70 -14.78
N PRO A 147 19.13 -10.48 -14.09
CA PRO A 147 19.70 -11.71 -14.64
C PRO A 147 18.63 -12.69 -15.10
N GLU A 148 17.54 -12.82 -14.33
CA GLU A 148 16.40 -13.67 -14.68
C GLU A 148 15.71 -13.14 -15.94
N ALA A 149 15.47 -11.83 -16.06
CA ALA A 149 14.85 -11.23 -17.26
C ALA A 149 15.68 -11.47 -18.54
N LYS A 150 17.01 -11.50 -18.42
CA LYS A 150 17.93 -11.84 -19.52
C LYS A 150 17.89 -13.32 -19.91
N GLN A 151 17.66 -14.20 -18.93
CA GLN A 151 17.52 -15.65 -19.14
C GLN A 151 16.10 -16.06 -19.58
N PHE A 152 15.09 -15.27 -19.26
CA PHE A 152 13.67 -15.57 -19.52
C PHE A 152 13.22 -15.29 -20.96
N LEU A 153 14.13 -14.93 -21.86
CA LEU A 153 13.85 -14.63 -23.27
C LEU A 153 13.23 -15.82 -24.04
N ASP A 154 13.29 -17.04 -23.49
CA ASP A 154 12.72 -18.25 -24.10
C ASP A 154 11.25 -18.55 -23.70
N LEU A 155 10.58 -17.78 -22.81
CA LEU A 155 9.26 -18.16 -22.25
C LEU A 155 8.19 -17.02 -22.11
N TYR A 156 6.91 -17.44 -22.00
CA TYR A 156 5.66 -16.66 -22.24
C TYR A 156 4.80 -16.45 -20.96
N ARG A 157 3.83 -15.51 -20.83
CA ARG A 157 3.33 -14.33 -21.60
C ARG A 157 2.58 -13.36 -20.64
N GLY A 158 2.33 -12.09 -20.99
CA GLY A 158 1.66 -11.11 -20.09
C GLY A 158 1.49 -9.67 -20.63
N GLN A 159 0.80 -8.79 -19.88
CA GLN A 159 0.83 -7.29 -19.85
C GLN A 159 -0.35 -6.68 -19.03
N GLY A 160 -0.13 -6.07 -17.87
CA GLY A 160 -1.22 -5.78 -16.89
C GLY A 160 -1.38 -6.95 -15.93
N ILE A 161 -2.59 -7.29 -15.46
CA ILE A 161 -2.90 -8.72 -15.21
C ILE A 161 -3.56 -9.25 -16.48
N LYS A 162 -2.84 -9.20 -17.62
CA LYS A 162 -3.11 -10.14 -18.71
C LYS A 162 -2.45 -11.45 -18.33
N PHE A 163 -3.22 -12.52 -18.39
CA PHE A 163 -2.70 -13.87 -18.27
C PHE A 163 -2.04 -14.26 -19.59
N GLY A 164 -1.06 -15.18 -19.57
CA GLY A 164 -0.27 -15.48 -20.77
C GLY A 164 -1.06 -16.02 -21.96
N ASP A 165 -2.25 -16.58 -21.69
CA ASP A 165 -3.23 -17.07 -22.66
C ASP A 165 -4.16 -15.97 -23.23
N GLU A 166 -4.08 -14.73 -22.76
CA GLU A 166 -4.86 -13.59 -23.25
C GLU A 166 -4.12 -12.78 -24.33
N ILE A 167 -2.78 -12.90 -24.43
CA ILE A 167 -1.96 -12.23 -25.46
C ILE A 167 -1.91 -13.10 -26.71
N ARG A 168 -2.84 -12.82 -27.63
CA ARG A 168 -3.02 -13.57 -28.88
C ARG A 168 -1.94 -13.29 -29.92
N GLU A 169 -1.31 -12.12 -29.88
CA GLU A 169 -0.35 -11.69 -30.88
C GLU A 169 1.09 -11.96 -30.44
N THR A 170 1.86 -12.65 -31.28
CA THR A 170 3.23 -13.04 -30.93
C THR A 170 4.12 -11.82 -30.67
N ALA A 171 4.00 -10.79 -31.52
CA ALA A 171 4.80 -9.57 -31.49
C ALA A 171 4.64 -8.75 -30.19
N GLU A 172 3.41 -8.55 -29.70
CA GLU A 172 3.12 -7.72 -28.51
C GLU A 172 3.99 -8.14 -27.30
N TRP A 173 4.09 -9.45 -27.05
CA TRP A 173 4.92 -9.98 -25.96
C TRP A 173 6.42 -9.87 -26.21
N GLU A 174 6.87 -9.98 -27.45
CA GLU A 174 8.29 -9.81 -27.75
C GLU A 174 8.74 -8.38 -27.46
N GLU A 175 7.90 -7.37 -27.75
CA GLU A 175 8.15 -5.99 -27.35
C GLU A 175 8.20 -5.84 -25.83
N ILE A 176 7.32 -6.54 -25.11
CA ILE A 176 7.30 -6.54 -23.63
C ILE A 176 8.57 -7.19 -23.05
N LEU A 177 9.00 -8.35 -23.57
CA LEU A 177 10.24 -9.02 -23.16
C LEU A 177 11.49 -8.21 -23.51
N LYS A 178 11.51 -7.54 -24.68
CA LYS A 178 12.58 -6.60 -25.07
C LYS A 178 12.60 -5.40 -24.11
N GLY A 179 11.44 -4.85 -23.76
CA GLY A 179 11.30 -3.81 -22.74
C GLY A 179 11.85 -4.23 -21.38
N LEU A 180 11.60 -5.48 -20.95
CA LEU A 180 12.15 -6.05 -19.72
C LEU A 180 13.68 -6.20 -19.69
N GLN A 181 14.39 -6.04 -20.81
CA GLN A 181 15.86 -5.99 -20.78
C GLN A 181 16.39 -4.65 -20.25
N THR A 182 15.57 -3.60 -20.28
CA THR A 182 15.95 -2.24 -19.91
C THR A 182 15.47 -1.91 -18.48
N PRO A 183 16.38 -1.57 -17.54
CA PRO A 183 15.99 -1.22 -16.17
C PRO A 183 15.48 0.24 -16.03
N ALA A 184 15.66 1.08 -17.06
CA ALA A 184 15.26 2.48 -17.04
C ALA A 184 13.73 2.62 -17.07
N LEU A 185 13.20 3.43 -16.15
CA LEU A 185 11.80 3.87 -16.18
C LEU A 185 11.66 5.08 -17.10
N SER A 186 10.58 5.11 -17.89
CA SER A 186 10.14 6.28 -18.65
C SER A 186 8.70 6.60 -18.28
N SER A 187 8.31 7.87 -18.32
CA SER A 187 6.91 8.30 -18.25
C SER A 187 6.08 7.78 -19.42
N ASP A 188 6.74 7.52 -20.55
CA ASP A 188 6.10 7.32 -21.85
C ASP A 188 5.94 5.82 -22.18
N ALA A 189 6.45 4.93 -21.32
CA ALA A 189 6.45 3.49 -21.52
C ALA A 189 6.02 2.75 -20.25
N THR A 190 5.03 1.86 -20.37
CA THR A 190 4.60 1.06 -19.21
C THR A 190 5.63 -0.04 -18.93
N THR A 191 6.05 -0.12 -17.67
CA THR A 191 7.01 -1.12 -17.19
C THR A 191 6.28 -2.32 -16.57
N TYR A 192 6.78 -3.54 -16.79
CA TYR A 192 6.16 -4.77 -16.32
C TYR A 192 7.04 -5.56 -15.35
N VAL A 193 6.42 -6.51 -14.65
CA VAL A 193 7.08 -7.58 -13.91
C VAL A 193 6.38 -8.89 -14.27
N ILE A 194 7.11 -10.01 -14.27
CA ILE A 194 6.53 -11.34 -14.54
C ILE A 194 6.44 -12.12 -13.23
N GLN A 195 5.29 -12.75 -12.98
CA GLN A 195 5.05 -13.61 -11.84
C GLN A 195 4.35 -14.91 -12.31
N PRO A 196 4.60 -16.07 -11.66
CA PRO A 196 3.83 -17.27 -11.92
C PRO A 196 2.36 -17.07 -11.49
N ILE A 197 1.43 -17.70 -12.21
CA ILE A 197 0.02 -17.69 -11.82
C ILE A 197 -0.15 -18.52 -10.55
N ILE A 198 -0.43 -17.85 -9.43
CA ILE A 198 -0.78 -18.49 -8.17
C ILE A 198 -2.24 -18.96 -8.27
N LYS A 199 -2.48 -20.27 -8.13
CA LYS A 199 -3.82 -20.83 -7.98
C LYS A 199 -4.24 -20.72 -6.51
N GLN A 200 -5.26 -19.94 -6.22
CA GLN A 200 -5.84 -19.82 -4.89
C GLN A 200 -6.59 -21.10 -4.51
N ALA A 201 -6.73 -21.37 -3.21
CA ALA A 201 -7.63 -22.41 -2.73
C ALA A 201 -9.08 -22.04 -3.06
N GLU A 202 -9.88 -23.06 -3.37
CA GLU A 202 -11.30 -22.92 -3.71
C GLU A 202 -12.18 -23.58 -2.65
N GLU A 203 -13.26 -22.90 -2.31
CA GLU A 203 -14.23 -23.29 -1.29
C GLU A 203 -15.63 -22.77 -1.66
N ASP A 204 -16.66 -23.34 -1.07
CA ASP A 204 -18.04 -22.94 -1.34
C ASP A 204 -18.45 -21.85 -0.35
N LEU A 205 -18.84 -20.68 -0.87
CA LEU A 205 -19.19 -19.50 -0.07
C LEU A 205 -20.58 -19.00 -0.44
N PHE A 206 -21.42 -18.78 0.56
CA PHE A 206 -22.60 -17.93 0.40
C PHE A 206 -22.14 -16.48 0.22
N LEU A 207 -22.51 -15.86 -0.90
CA LEU A 207 -22.08 -14.51 -1.27
C LEU A 207 -23.13 -13.46 -0.89
N ASP A 208 -24.36 -13.64 -1.37
CA ASP A 208 -25.55 -12.84 -1.09
C ASP A 208 -26.82 -13.61 -1.53
N GLU A 209 -28.00 -12.99 -1.37
CA GLU A 209 -29.29 -13.61 -1.70
C GLU A 209 -29.51 -13.85 -3.21
N GLU A 210 -28.83 -13.10 -4.09
CA GLU A 210 -28.98 -13.22 -5.56
C GLU A 210 -28.02 -14.28 -6.11
N ALA A 211 -26.75 -14.24 -5.68
CA ALA A 211 -25.70 -15.16 -6.11
C ALA A 211 -25.73 -16.51 -5.35
N GLY A 212 -26.27 -16.55 -4.13
CA GLY A 212 -26.35 -17.74 -3.30
C GLY A 212 -24.98 -18.32 -2.94
N VAL A 213 -24.91 -19.65 -2.83
CA VAL A 213 -23.65 -20.38 -2.60
C VAL A 213 -22.91 -20.57 -3.92
N GLN A 214 -21.66 -20.10 -3.99
CA GLN A 214 -20.81 -20.16 -5.17
C GLN A 214 -19.43 -20.76 -4.85
N ARG A 215 -18.86 -21.48 -5.82
CA ARG A 215 -17.46 -21.93 -5.76
C ARG A 215 -16.55 -20.72 -5.92
N CYS A 216 -15.77 -20.40 -4.88
CA CYS A 216 -15.05 -19.14 -4.77
C CYS A 216 -13.58 -19.31 -4.40
N GLN A 217 -12.77 -18.37 -4.87
CA GLN A 217 -11.39 -18.14 -4.45
C GLN A 217 -11.32 -16.91 -3.54
N ARG A 218 -10.41 -16.94 -2.56
CA ARG A 218 -10.23 -15.84 -1.61
C ARG A 218 -8.82 -15.27 -1.64
N VAL A 219 -8.72 -13.94 -1.51
CA VAL A 219 -7.46 -13.23 -1.19
C VAL A 219 -7.73 -12.16 -0.14
N GLY A 220 -6.79 -11.94 0.77
CA GLY A 220 -6.97 -10.94 1.81
C GLY A 220 -5.66 -10.41 2.36
N THR A 221 -5.80 -9.49 3.31
CA THR A 221 -4.68 -8.92 4.05
C THR A 221 -4.72 -9.36 5.50
N TYR A 222 -3.57 -9.29 6.16
CA TYR A 222 -3.45 -9.29 7.60
C TYR A 222 -2.66 -8.05 8.02
N TYR A 223 -2.82 -7.67 9.28
CA TYR A 223 -2.05 -6.60 9.89
C TYR A 223 -0.96 -7.21 10.77
N SER A 224 0.23 -6.60 10.71
CA SER A 224 1.30 -6.86 11.65
C SER A 224 1.75 -5.56 12.28
N MET A 225 2.05 -5.61 13.58
CA MET A 225 2.63 -4.52 14.34
C MET A 225 3.85 -5.07 15.06
N ASN A 226 5.01 -4.41 14.90
CA ASN A 226 6.29 -4.82 15.50
C ASN A 226 6.64 -6.30 15.23
N GLY A 227 6.38 -6.78 14.01
CA GLY A 227 6.63 -8.17 13.59
C GLY A 227 5.61 -9.20 14.10
N SER A 228 4.69 -8.82 15.00
CA SER A 228 3.63 -9.69 15.51
C SER A 228 2.37 -9.60 14.66
N PHE A 229 1.64 -10.71 14.49
CA PHE A 229 0.30 -10.69 13.88
C PHE A 229 -0.70 -10.03 14.84
N VAL A 230 -1.52 -9.09 14.35
CA VAL A 230 -2.53 -8.40 15.17
C VAL A 230 -3.97 -8.53 14.66
N GLY A 231 -4.19 -9.21 13.52
CA GLY A 231 -5.52 -9.51 13.00
C GLY A 231 -5.60 -9.55 11.48
N PHE A 232 -6.77 -9.90 10.97
CA PHE A 232 -7.07 -9.88 9.54
C PHE A 232 -7.59 -8.51 9.10
N GLY A 233 -7.15 -8.08 7.91
CA GLY A 233 -7.63 -6.86 7.26
C GLY A 233 -8.81 -7.15 6.33
N ALA A 234 -8.91 -6.40 5.23
CA ALA A 234 -9.93 -6.64 4.23
C ALA A 234 -9.64 -7.94 3.47
N TRP A 235 -10.63 -8.83 3.42
CA TRP A 235 -10.62 -10.00 2.55
C TRP A 235 -11.59 -9.80 1.38
N ARG A 236 -11.34 -10.51 0.28
CA ARG A 236 -12.17 -10.48 -0.92
C ARG A 236 -12.38 -11.91 -1.42
N ALA A 237 -13.62 -12.20 -1.78
CA ALA A 237 -14.00 -13.42 -2.48
C ALA A 237 -14.33 -13.11 -3.94
N ILE A 238 -14.09 -14.08 -4.82
CA ILE A 238 -14.51 -14.04 -6.21
C ILE A 238 -14.89 -15.45 -6.67
N VAL A 239 -15.93 -15.57 -7.49
CA VAL A 239 -16.32 -16.85 -8.11
C VAL A 239 -15.14 -17.42 -8.91
N ALA A 240 -14.80 -18.69 -8.69
CA ALA A 240 -13.59 -19.35 -9.20
C ALA A 240 -13.44 -19.33 -10.73
N SER A 241 -14.54 -19.12 -11.47
CA SER A 241 -14.52 -18.90 -12.93
C SER A 241 -13.89 -17.57 -13.36
N LYS A 242 -13.53 -16.68 -12.42
CA LYS A 242 -12.86 -15.39 -12.68
C LYS A 242 -11.47 -15.38 -12.05
N ARG A 243 -10.51 -14.77 -12.74
CA ARG A 243 -9.09 -14.79 -12.36
C ARG A 243 -8.60 -13.53 -11.63
N VAL A 244 -9.36 -12.43 -11.67
CA VAL A 244 -8.94 -11.12 -11.14
C VAL A 244 -9.84 -10.69 -9.99
N CYS A 245 -9.41 -10.94 -8.76
CA CYS A 245 -10.09 -10.47 -7.56
C CYS A 245 -9.86 -8.96 -7.34
N ASN A 246 -10.58 -8.12 -8.10
CA ASN A 246 -10.54 -6.67 -8.00
C ASN A 246 -11.94 -6.12 -7.69
N MET A 247 -12.05 -5.22 -6.71
CA MET A 247 -13.34 -4.59 -6.36
C MET A 247 -13.82 -3.64 -7.48
N ALA A 248 -12.90 -3.01 -8.22
CA ALA A 248 -13.23 -2.04 -9.25
C ALA A 248 -13.97 -2.65 -10.47
N THR A 249 -13.95 -3.98 -10.63
CA THR A 249 -14.67 -4.65 -11.73
C THR A 249 -16.12 -5.02 -11.35
N GLY A 250 -16.56 -4.74 -10.12
CA GLY A 250 -17.89 -5.09 -9.62
C GLY A 250 -18.12 -6.60 -9.45
N LYS A 251 -17.08 -7.43 -9.59
CA LYS A 251 -17.16 -8.91 -9.64
C LYS A 251 -16.53 -9.60 -8.43
N ALA A 252 -16.29 -8.86 -7.34
CA ALA A 252 -15.67 -9.36 -6.13
C ALA A 252 -16.43 -8.88 -4.90
N TRP A 253 -16.60 -9.78 -3.94
CA TRP A 253 -17.30 -9.53 -2.68
C TRP A 253 -16.28 -9.17 -1.60
N LYS A 254 -16.52 -8.10 -0.85
CA LYS A 254 -15.67 -7.72 0.27
C LYS A 254 -16.15 -8.44 1.53
N MET A 255 -15.29 -9.28 2.10
CA MET A 255 -15.54 -9.94 3.37
C MET A 255 -14.96 -9.10 4.52
N GLY A 256 -15.78 -8.82 5.52
CA GLY A 256 -15.35 -8.24 6.79
C GLY A 256 -15.04 -9.34 7.79
N SER A 257 -14.02 -9.14 8.64
CA SER A 257 -13.84 -9.94 9.85
C SER A 257 -14.94 -9.56 10.84
N VAL A 258 -15.92 -10.45 11.03
CA VAL A 258 -16.86 -10.35 12.14
C VAL A 258 -16.19 -11.01 13.35
N LEU A 259 -15.74 -10.19 14.29
CA LEU A 259 -15.46 -10.67 15.64
C LEU A 259 -16.81 -10.88 16.32
N VAL A 260 -17.24 -12.13 16.41
CA VAL A 260 -18.36 -12.49 17.29
C VAL A 260 -17.84 -12.37 18.72
N SER A 261 -18.28 -11.33 19.43
CA SER A 261 -18.13 -11.29 20.88
C SER A 261 -19.09 -12.33 21.46
N ASN A 262 -18.54 -13.40 22.03
CA ASN A 262 -19.31 -14.21 22.97
C ASN A 262 -19.50 -13.36 24.23
N GLU A 263 -20.76 -13.00 24.51
CA GLU A 263 -21.20 -12.49 25.82
C GLU A 263 -21.20 -13.62 26.86
#